data_AF-A0A194AM60-F1
#
_entry.id   AF-A0A194AM60-F1
#
_cell.length_a   1.000
_cell.length_b   1.000
_cell.length_c   1.000
_cell.angle_alpha   90.00
_cell.angle_beta   90.00
_cell.angle_gamma   90.00
#
_symmetry.space_group_name_H-M   'P 1'
#
loop_
_entity.id
_entity.type
_entity.pdbx_description
1 polymer ?
#
loop_
_entity_poly.entity_id
_entity_poly.type
_entity_poly.pdbx_seq_one_letter_code
_entity_poly.pdbx_strand_id
1 'polypeptide(L)'
;MEGFYNLKIQEFRTGATKQNMEVTHVKEENKKLIKTMSDLKGRLADLEARNAQLEKQYQDLLREYESIESEHTMETNRLKEEITSLRAEMENILQELQTIMDTKLSLELEIAAYRKLLECEESRVGIRDVVTSAVNSQSRGAQQLSEMITGYESKGDSSMSVKMMRGEVSAKTTYQRTSTGPVAISDVSQEGKFIKIENTSSGANRREVDLEGWRMKRVVDGKRTYIYPFKNVILKPGKSLKIYARGSAAEAGMNDLIFREEDHWGVGSQVVTSLLNEKDEEKATHTQKTLYN
;
A
#
# COMPACT_ATOMS: atom_id res chain seq x y z
N MET A 1 -82.64 -25.14 -65.91
CA MET A 1 -82.74 -24.09 -64.86
C MET A 1 -82.31 -24.61 -63.48
N GLU A 2 -82.73 -25.80 -63.03
CA GLU A 2 -82.41 -26.32 -61.68
C GLU A 2 -80.91 -26.51 -61.38
N GLY A 3 -80.09 -26.92 -62.35
CA GLY A 3 -78.64 -27.10 -62.14
C GLY A 3 -77.90 -25.80 -61.78
N PHE A 4 -78.33 -24.67 -62.35
CA PHE A 4 -77.75 -23.36 -62.05
C PHE A 4 -78.11 -22.89 -60.63
N TYR A 5 -79.35 -23.10 -60.20
CA TYR A 5 -79.78 -22.79 -58.84
C TYR A 5 -79.09 -23.67 -57.80
N ASN A 6 -78.94 -24.97 -58.07
CA ASN A 6 -78.21 -25.88 -57.18
C ASN A 6 -76.73 -25.49 -57.03
N LEU A 7 -76.06 -25.14 -58.14
CA LEU A 7 -74.68 -24.66 -58.09
C LEU A 7 -74.56 -23.37 -57.27
N LYS A 8 -75.49 -22.43 -57.45
CA LYS A 8 -75.50 -21.17 -56.70
C LYS A 8 -75.68 -21.39 -55.19
N ILE A 9 -76.58 -22.29 -54.80
CA ILE A 9 -76.80 -22.67 -53.40
C ILE A 9 -75.55 -23.34 -52.82
N GLN A 10 -74.89 -24.21 -53.59
CA GLN A 10 -73.64 -24.85 -53.17
C GLN A 10 -72.53 -23.82 -53.00
N GLU A 11 -72.34 -22.89 -53.94
CA GLU A 11 -71.39 -21.78 -53.80
C GLU A 11 -71.63 -20.97 -52.53
N PHE A 12 -72.89 -20.57 -52.26
CA PHE A 12 -73.25 -19.83 -51.05
C PHE A 12 -72.96 -20.63 -49.77
N ARG A 13 -73.29 -21.92 -49.73
CA ARG A 13 -72.97 -22.79 -48.59
C ARG A 13 -71.47 -22.92 -48.37
N THR A 14 -70.70 -23.06 -49.44
CA THR A 14 -69.24 -23.23 -49.36
C THR A 14 -68.58 -21.92 -48.92
N GLY A 15 -69.05 -20.77 -49.44
CA GLY A 15 -68.63 -19.44 -49.01
C GLY A 15 -68.95 -19.17 -47.53
N ALA A 16 -70.17 -19.49 -47.08
CA ALA A 16 -70.55 -19.35 -45.67
C ALA A 16 -69.71 -20.24 -44.75
N THR A 17 -69.39 -21.47 -45.18
CA THR A 17 -68.53 -22.40 -44.41
C THR A 17 -67.11 -21.84 -44.30
N LYS A 18 -66.56 -21.32 -45.40
CA LYS A 18 -65.23 -20.68 -45.42
C LYS A 18 -65.18 -19.45 -44.50
N GLN A 19 -66.19 -18.58 -44.59
CA GLN A 19 -66.28 -17.39 -43.74
C GLN A 19 -66.39 -17.76 -42.25
N ASN A 20 -67.13 -18.82 -41.92
CA ASN A 20 -67.24 -19.30 -40.54
C ASN A 20 -65.92 -19.89 -40.01
N MET A 21 -65.16 -20.60 -40.86
CA MET A 21 -63.82 -21.07 -40.53
C MET A 21 -62.84 -19.90 -40.29
N GLU A 22 -62.92 -18.84 -41.10
CA GLU A 22 -62.09 -17.64 -40.92
C GLU A 22 -62.44 -16.89 -39.63
N VAL A 23 -63.73 -16.72 -39.33
CA VAL A 23 -64.19 -16.11 -38.07
C VAL A 23 -63.73 -16.91 -36.86
N THR A 24 -63.79 -18.24 -36.91
CA THR A 24 -63.32 -19.09 -35.80
C THR A 24 -61.80 -19.01 -35.65
N HIS A 25 -61.05 -18.98 -36.75
CA HIS A 25 -59.61 -18.80 -36.73
C HIS A 25 -59.20 -17.46 -36.09
N VAL A 26 -59.79 -16.35 -36.54
CA VAL A 26 -59.53 -15.00 -35.99
C VAL A 26 -59.90 -14.92 -34.51
N LYS A 27 -61.00 -15.57 -34.08
CA LYS A 27 -61.36 -15.64 -32.65
C LYS A 27 -60.31 -16.36 -31.82
N GLU A 28 -59.78 -17.46 -32.32
CA GLU A 28 -58.73 -18.24 -31.62
C GLU A 28 -57.42 -17.45 -31.56
N GLU A 29 -57.04 -16.75 -32.63
CA GLU A 29 -55.89 -15.84 -32.62
C GLU A 29 -56.08 -14.69 -31.64
N ASN A 30 -57.25 -14.07 -31.61
CA ASN A 30 -57.57 -13.00 -30.67
C ASN A 30 -57.47 -13.48 -29.22
N LYS A 31 -57.98 -14.68 -28.93
CA LYS A 31 -57.84 -15.32 -27.61
C LYS A 31 -56.38 -15.56 -27.23
N LYS A 32 -55.54 -16.01 -28.17
CA LYS A 32 -54.09 -16.16 -27.95
C LYS A 32 -53.44 -14.81 -27.67
N LEU A 33 -53.75 -13.77 -28.44
CA LEU A 33 -53.23 -12.42 -28.24
C LEU A 33 -53.63 -11.82 -26.89
N ILE A 34 -54.87 -12.02 -26.45
CA ILE A 34 -55.32 -11.60 -25.11
C ILE A 34 -54.51 -12.30 -24.02
N LYS A 35 -54.27 -13.61 -24.17
CA LYS A 35 -53.47 -14.37 -23.21
C LYS A 35 -52.03 -13.87 -23.16
N THR A 36 -51.37 -13.71 -24.32
CA THR A 36 -49.99 -13.22 -24.36
C THR A 36 -49.88 -11.80 -23.81
N MET A 37 -50.87 -10.94 -24.06
CA MET A 37 -50.92 -9.60 -23.51
C MET A 37 -51.05 -9.62 -21.97
N SER A 38 -51.87 -10.53 -21.42
CA SER A 38 -51.97 -10.73 -19.97
C SER A 38 -50.65 -11.23 -19.37
N ASP A 39 -50.02 -12.21 -19.99
CA ASP A 39 -48.75 -12.78 -19.54
C ASP A 39 -47.62 -11.73 -19.56
N LEU A 40 -47.58 -10.90 -20.61
CA LEU A 40 -46.62 -9.80 -20.73
C LEU A 40 -46.85 -8.70 -19.67
N LYS A 41 -48.11 -8.36 -19.37
CA LYS A 41 -48.43 -7.42 -18.29
C LYS A 41 -48.00 -7.94 -16.93
N GLY A 42 -48.17 -9.24 -16.66
CA GLY A 42 -47.68 -9.87 -15.43
C GLY A 42 -46.16 -9.78 -15.31
N ARG A 43 -45.44 -10.15 -16.39
CA ARG A 43 -43.97 -10.03 -16.43
C ARG A 43 -43.48 -8.60 -16.25
N LEU A 44 -44.19 -7.62 -16.82
CA LEU A 44 -43.85 -6.21 -16.64
C LEU A 44 -43.96 -5.81 -15.16
N ALA A 45 -45.06 -6.16 -14.49
CA ALA A 45 -45.25 -5.89 -13.07
C ALA A 45 -44.18 -6.57 -12.19
N ASP A 46 -43.84 -7.82 -12.48
CA ASP A 46 -42.77 -8.55 -11.76
C ASP A 46 -41.40 -7.87 -11.94
N LEU A 47 -41.09 -7.41 -13.16
CA LEU A 47 -39.84 -6.69 -13.45
C LEU A 47 -39.81 -5.32 -12.78
N GLU A 48 -40.92 -4.58 -12.78
CA GLU A 48 -41.04 -3.29 -12.08
C GLU A 48 -40.85 -3.46 -10.57
N ALA A 49 -41.47 -4.48 -9.96
CA ALA A 49 -41.30 -4.78 -8.54
C ALA A 49 -39.84 -5.15 -8.21
N ARG A 50 -39.20 -5.97 -9.06
CA ARG A 50 -37.79 -6.32 -8.91
C ARG A 50 -36.88 -5.10 -9.05
N ASN A 51 -37.18 -4.20 -9.99
CA ASN A 51 -36.40 -2.98 -10.18
C ASN A 51 -36.50 -2.07 -8.95
N ALA A 52 -37.71 -1.85 -8.42
CA ALA A 52 -37.92 -1.09 -7.20
C ALA A 52 -37.18 -1.70 -5.99
N GLN A 53 -37.14 -3.03 -5.89
CA GLN A 53 -36.37 -3.72 -4.85
C GLN A 53 -34.85 -3.48 -5.01
N LEU A 54 -34.32 -3.58 -6.23
CA LEU A 54 -32.91 -3.34 -6.52
C LEU A 54 -32.52 -1.89 -6.26
N GLU A 55 -33.36 -0.93 -6.64
CA GLU A 55 -33.16 0.49 -6.35
C GLU A 55 -33.11 0.77 -4.84
N LYS A 56 -33.99 0.12 -4.06
CA LYS A 56 -33.95 0.22 -2.60
C LYS A 56 -32.64 -0.35 -2.02
N GLN A 57 -32.25 -1.55 -2.44
CA GLN A 57 -31.00 -2.18 -2.00
C GLN A 57 -29.77 -1.32 -2.35
N TYR A 58 -29.79 -0.69 -3.52
CA TYR A 58 -28.75 0.22 -3.95
C TYR A 58 -28.68 1.47 -3.05
N GLN A 59 -29.82 2.07 -2.71
CA GLN A 59 -29.87 3.21 -1.79
C GLN A 59 -29.42 2.85 -0.37
N ASP A 60 -29.80 1.68 0.14
CA ASP A 60 -29.38 1.21 1.46
C ASP A 60 -27.86 1.01 1.49
N LEU A 61 -27.29 0.38 0.45
CA LEU A 61 -25.84 0.18 0.32
C LEU A 61 -25.07 1.49 0.19
N LEU A 62 -25.61 2.49 -0.52
CA LEU A 62 -25.01 3.82 -0.60
C LEU A 62 -24.94 4.50 0.75
N ARG A 63 -26.01 4.44 1.56
CA ARG A 63 -26.03 5.01 2.92
C ARG A 63 -25.03 4.33 3.84
N GLU A 64 -24.92 3.01 3.76
CA GLU A 64 -23.94 2.24 4.53
C GLU A 64 -22.51 2.64 4.12
N TYR A 65 -22.25 2.76 2.81
CA TYR A 65 -20.96 3.21 2.28
C TYR A 65 -20.60 4.62 2.79
N GLU A 66 -21.53 5.57 2.71
CA GLU A 66 -21.32 6.94 3.20
C GLU A 66 -21.04 6.98 4.72
N SER A 67 -21.72 6.13 5.50
CA SER A 67 -21.48 6.00 6.94
C SER A 67 -20.06 5.49 7.23
N ILE A 68 -19.64 4.43 6.55
CA ILE A 68 -18.31 3.83 6.71
C ILE A 68 -17.22 4.83 6.28
N GLU A 69 -17.42 5.53 5.18
CA GLU A 69 -16.49 6.58 4.72
C GLU A 69 -16.38 7.72 5.74
N SER A 70 -17.50 8.15 6.31
CA SER A 70 -17.51 9.15 7.39
C SER A 70 -16.76 8.66 8.64
N GLU A 71 -16.94 7.40 9.05
CA GLU A 71 -16.24 6.84 10.21
C GLU A 71 -14.73 6.74 9.97
N HIS A 72 -14.31 6.25 8.78
CA HIS A 72 -12.89 6.17 8.42
C HIS A 72 -12.22 7.55 8.32
N THR A 73 -12.93 8.56 7.81
CA THR A 73 -12.40 9.92 7.75
C THR A 73 -12.26 10.53 9.15
N MET A 74 -13.21 10.29 10.05
CA MET A 74 -13.10 10.70 11.45
C MET A 74 -11.90 10.02 12.14
N GLU A 75 -11.74 8.71 11.99
CA GLU A 75 -10.62 7.98 12.59
C GLU A 75 -9.27 8.43 12.03
N THR A 76 -9.21 8.67 10.72
CA THR A 76 -7.99 9.20 10.08
C THR A 76 -7.63 10.59 10.63
N ASN A 77 -8.62 11.45 10.85
CA ASN A 77 -8.39 12.78 11.41
C ASN A 77 -7.91 12.68 12.87
N ARG A 78 -8.55 11.82 13.67
CA ARG A 78 -8.12 11.55 15.06
C ARG A 78 -6.67 11.07 15.12
N LEU A 79 -6.29 10.09 14.31
CA LEU A 79 -4.92 9.58 14.26
C LEU A 79 -3.92 10.64 13.81
N LYS A 80 -4.31 11.51 12.86
CA LYS A 80 -3.47 12.65 12.45
C LYS A 80 -3.26 13.63 13.60
N GLU A 81 -4.32 13.96 14.34
CA GLU A 81 -4.22 14.83 15.52
C GLU A 81 -3.31 14.22 16.59
N GLU A 82 -3.45 12.93 16.88
CA GLU A 82 -2.58 12.22 17.81
C GLU A 82 -1.10 12.24 17.38
N ILE A 83 -0.82 11.98 16.10
CA ILE A 83 0.53 12.10 15.54
C ILE A 83 1.08 13.53 15.69
N THR A 84 0.26 14.55 15.43
CA THR A 84 0.72 15.94 15.60
C THR A 84 1.01 16.28 17.06
N SER A 85 0.20 15.77 18.00
CA SER A 85 0.42 15.94 19.43
C SER A 85 1.72 15.26 19.88
N LEU A 86 1.93 13.99 19.51
CA LEU A 86 3.15 13.25 19.85
C LEU A 86 4.41 13.88 19.26
N ARG A 87 4.31 14.44 18.04
CA ARG A 87 5.43 15.18 17.44
C ARG A 87 5.78 16.44 18.23
N ALA A 88 4.79 17.20 18.67
CA ALA A 88 5.00 18.38 19.51
C ALA A 88 5.62 18.02 20.87
N GLU A 89 5.16 16.92 21.48
CA GLU A 89 5.74 16.41 22.73
C GLU A 89 7.19 15.97 22.56
N MET A 90 7.50 15.26 21.47
CA MET A 90 8.87 14.86 21.13
C MET A 90 9.78 16.09 20.92
N GLU A 91 9.28 17.12 20.23
CA GLU A 91 10.02 18.37 20.04
C GLU A 91 10.31 19.06 21.38
N ASN A 92 9.34 19.09 22.29
CA ASN A 92 9.54 19.64 23.63
C ASN A 92 10.61 18.86 24.42
N ILE A 93 10.55 17.52 24.39
CA ILE A 93 11.56 16.67 25.05
C ILE A 93 12.98 16.93 24.50
N LEU A 94 13.12 17.13 23.19
CA LEU A 94 14.41 17.46 22.58
C LEU A 94 14.94 18.83 23.05
N GLN A 95 14.07 19.83 23.20
CA GLN A 95 14.45 21.14 23.74
C GLN A 95 14.87 21.06 25.22
N GLU A 96 14.15 20.30 26.03
CA GLU A 96 14.51 20.03 27.43
C GLU A 96 15.86 19.31 27.52
N LEU A 97 16.07 18.27 26.69
CA LEU A 97 17.34 17.54 26.63
C LEU A 97 18.51 18.45 26.25
N GLN A 98 18.32 19.35 25.27
CA GLN A 98 19.32 20.33 24.88
C GLN A 98 19.66 21.28 26.03
N THR A 99 18.64 21.80 26.72
CA THR A 99 18.83 22.68 27.88
C THR A 99 19.62 21.99 28.98
N ILE A 100 19.31 20.72 29.27
CA ILE A 100 20.06 19.92 30.25
C ILE A 100 21.50 19.69 29.77
N MET A 101 21.72 19.41 28.49
CA MET A 101 23.05 19.23 27.93
C MET A 101 23.90 20.50 28.05
N ASP A 102 23.33 21.67 27.77
CA ASP A 102 24.01 22.96 27.90
C ASP A 102 24.40 23.25 29.36
N THR A 103 23.48 22.99 30.31
CA THR A 103 23.81 23.13 31.75
C THR A 103 24.92 22.18 32.19
N LYS A 104 24.89 20.92 31.71
CA LYS A 104 25.94 19.94 31.99
C LYS A 104 27.30 20.42 31.46
N LEU A 105 27.35 20.93 30.23
CA LEU A 105 28.60 21.42 29.64
C LEU A 105 29.14 22.63 30.42
N SER A 106 28.27 23.55 30.84
CA SER A 106 28.64 24.68 31.70
C SER A 106 29.28 24.20 33.01
N LEU A 107 28.66 23.21 33.67
CA LEU A 107 29.20 22.62 34.91
C LEU A 107 30.54 21.90 34.67
N GLU A 108 30.69 21.18 33.56
CA GLU A 108 31.97 20.54 33.20
C GLU A 108 33.08 21.57 32.98
N LEU A 109 32.78 22.71 32.34
CA LEU A 109 33.72 23.82 32.18
C LEU A 109 34.08 24.46 33.52
N GLU A 110 33.11 24.67 34.41
CA GLU A 110 33.37 25.17 35.76
C GLU A 110 34.28 24.23 36.55
N ILE A 111 34.00 22.91 36.54
CA ILE A 111 34.85 21.90 37.18
C ILE A 111 36.26 21.90 36.62
N ALA A 112 36.42 22.00 35.29
CA ALA A 112 37.73 22.08 34.64
C ALA A 112 38.49 23.35 35.06
N ALA A 113 37.80 24.49 35.16
CA ALA A 113 38.38 25.73 35.66
C ALA A 113 38.82 25.61 37.12
N TYR A 114 37.98 25.03 38.00
CA TYR A 114 38.33 24.79 39.40
C TYR A 114 39.55 23.87 39.55
N ARG A 115 39.64 22.78 38.76
CA ARG A 115 40.83 21.90 38.75
C ARG A 115 42.09 22.67 38.37
N LYS A 116 42.02 23.49 37.32
CA LYS A 116 43.15 24.30 36.87
C LYS A 116 43.63 25.32 37.91
N LEU A 117 42.69 25.95 38.65
CA LEU A 117 43.04 26.86 39.74
C LEU A 117 43.76 26.12 40.88
N LEU A 118 43.31 24.93 41.27
CA LEU A 118 43.98 24.10 42.27
C LEU A 118 45.39 23.69 41.82
N GLU A 119 45.55 23.24 40.57
CA GLU A 119 46.87 22.91 40.00
C GLU A 119 47.83 24.12 40.04
N CYS A 120 47.32 25.32 39.78
CA CYS A 120 48.11 26.56 39.89
C CYS A 120 48.49 26.90 41.34
N GLU A 121 47.63 26.62 42.33
CA GLU A 121 47.97 26.81 43.74
C GLU A 121 49.03 25.80 44.21
N GLU A 122 48.90 24.52 43.87
CA GLU A 122 49.91 23.50 44.17
C GLU A 122 51.26 23.81 43.50
N SER A 123 51.22 24.26 42.25
CA SER A 123 52.42 24.71 41.53
C SER A 123 53.05 25.93 42.19
N ARG A 124 52.26 26.88 42.72
CA ARG A 124 52.78 28.07 43.40
C ARG A 124 53.30 27.77 44.80
N VAL A 125 52.74 26.78 45.52
CA VAL A 125 53.27 26.27 46.79
C VAL A 125 54.57 25.50 46.55
N GLY A 126 54.61 24.60 45.57
CA GLY A 126 55.81 23.90 45.15
C GLY A 126 56.90 24.84 44.62
N ILE A 127 56.52 25.88 43.86
CA ILE A 127 57.45 26.94 43.45
C ILE A 127 57.85 27.81 44.64
N ARG A 128 57.03 28.01 45.68
CA ARG A 128 57.47 28.73 46.89
C ARG A 128 58.49 27.93 47.70
N ASP A 129 58.34 26.61 47.76
CA ASP A 129 59.30 25.68 48.38
C ASP A 129 60.58 25.55 47.54
N VAL A 130 60.47 25.61 46.21
CA VAL A 130 61.61 25.63 45.28
C VAL A 130 62.27 27.02 45.23
N VAL A 131 61.53 28.12 45.33
CA VAL A 131 62.04 29.51 45.30
C VAL A 131 62.65 29.92 46.63
N THR A 132 62.21 29.37 47.77
CA THR A 132 62.99 29.46 49.03
C THR A 132 64.31 28.70 48.91
N SER A 133 64.41 27.71 48.03
CA SER A 133 65.66 27.00 47.69
C SER A 133 66.44 27.62 46.50
N ALA A 134 65.83 28.52 45.72
CA ALA A 134 66.37 29.03 44.45
C ALA A 134 66.43 30.56 44.37
N VAL A 135 66.69 31.24 45.49
CA VAL A 135 66.97 32.70 45.52
C VAL A 135 68.29 33.07 44.78
N ASN A 136 69.00 32.09 44.19
CA ASN A 136 70.17 32.30 43.35
C ASN A 136 69.94 31.87 41.89
N SER A 137 69.06 32.54 41.15
CA SER A 137 69.26 32.68 39.68
C SER A 137 68.22 33.61 39.06
N GLN A 138 68.72 34.67 38.45
CA GLN A 138 67.96 35.70 37.78
C GLN A 138 67.32 35.21 36.46
N SER A 139 66.16 35.80 36.17
CA SER A 139 65.66 36.19 34.84
C SER A 139 65.50 35.10 33.77
N ARG A 140 64.23 34.85 33.36
CA ARG A 140 63.72 34.73 31.97
C ARG A 140 62.42 33.92 31.93
N GLY A 141 61.30 34.52 32.34
CA GLY A 141 59.97 33.87 32.32
C GLY A 141 58.94 34.47 31.36
N ALA A 142 59.29 35.53 30.63
CA ALA A 142 58.30 36.33 29.89
C ALA A 142 58.13 35.97 28.40
N GLN A 143 58.85 34.96 27.89
CA GLN A 143 58.83 34.63 26.45
C GLN A 143 58.15 33.31 26.09
N GLN A 144 57.82 32.44 27.06
CA GLN A 144 57.18 31.14 26.77
C GLN A 144 55.63 31.15 26.83
N LEU A 145 55.01 32.25 27.27
CA LEU A 145 53.55 32.36 27.36
C LEU A 145 52.86 32.89 26.08
N SER A 146 53.63 33.45 25.13
CA SER A 146 53.09 33.99 23.88
C SER A 146 52.93 32.94 22.77
N GLU A 147 53.55 31.78 22.90
CA GLU A 147 53.60 30.75 21.84
C GLU A 147 52.55 29.64 22.05
N MET A 148 51.90 29.59 23.22
CA MET A 148 50.87 28.60 23.55
C MET A 148 49.44 29.07 23.19
N ILE A 149 49.26 30.35 22.83
CA ILE A 149 47.94 30.95 22.50
C ILE A 149 47.63 30.87 21.00
N THR A 150 48.63 30.74 20.13
CA THR A 150 48.48 30.82 18.66
C THR A 150 48.41 29.47 17.95
N GLY A 151 48.43 28.34 18.68
CA GLY A 151 48.54 26.99 18.11
C GLY A 151 47.22 26.26 17.81
N TYR A 152 46.05 26.84 18.06
CA TYR A 152 44.77 26.11 17.93
C TYR A 152 44.05 26.28 16.58
N GLU A 153 44.69 26.74 15.51
CA GLU A 153 44.04 26.79 14.19
C GLU A 153 44.56 25.69 13.25
N SER A 154 44.01 24.47 13.39
CA SER A 154 43.84 23.60 12.23
C SER A 154 42.81 22.48 12.43
N LYS A 155 41.82 22.52 11.52
CA LYS A 155 41.09 21.38 10.93
C LYS A 155 40.14 20.58 11.82
N GLY A 156 38.92 21.11 11.91
CA GLY A 156 37.70 20.32 12.02
C GLY A 156 36.71 20.76 10.95
N ASP A 157 36.78 20.12 9.78
CA ASP A 157 35.70 20.15 8.78
C ASP A 157 34.47 19.51 9.42
N SER A 158 33.58 20.34 9.94
CA SER A 158 32.26 19.93 10.42
C SER A 158 31.22 20.57 9.53
N SER A 159 30.81 19.77 8.55
CA SER A 159 29.40 19.51 8.25
C SER A 159 28.55 20.73 7.91
N MET A 160 28.45 20.97 6.62
CA MET A 160 27.18 20.76 5.89
C MET A 160 25.88 21.08 6.67
N SER A 161 25.20 22.13 6.19
CA SER A 161 23.74 22.29 6.21
C SER A 161 23.03 22.45 7.56
N VAL A 162 23.01 23.68 8.10
CA VAL A 162 21.87 24.18 8.89
C VAL A 162 20.76 24.64 7.93
N LYS A 163 20.25 23.69 7.14
CA LYS A 163 19.10 23.89 6.26
C LYS A 163 18.26 22.61 6.19
N MET A 164 17.94 22.08 7.36
CA MET A 164 17.04 20.94 7.56
C MET A 164 16.14 21.22 8.77
N MET A 165 15.52 22.40 8.82
CA MET A 165 14.39 22.65 9.72
C MET A 165 13.21 23.14 8.89
N ARG A 166 12.66 22.19 8.14
CA ARG A 166 11.27 22.08 7.68
C ARG A 166 11.19 20.90 6.70
N GLY A 167 11.56 19.71 7.17
CA GLY A 167 11.32 18.48 6.43
C GLY A 167 9.92 18.01 6.76
N GLU A 168 8.95 18.26 5.89
CA GLU A 168 7.96 17.20 5.67
C GLU A 168 8.78 15.94 5.39
N VAL A 169 8.65 14.91 6.23
CA VAL A 169 9.35 13.64 6.02
C VAL A 169 8.85 13.07 4.69
N SER A 170 9.52 13.44 3.61
CA SER A 170 9.09 13.09 2.26
C SER A 170 9.66 11.71 1.99
N ALA A 171 8.86 10.69 2.31
CA ALA A 171 9.22 9.31 2.01
C ALA A 171 9.21 9.11 0.49
N LYS A 172 10.39 8.92 -0.11
CA LYS A 172 10.51 8.61 -1.53
C LYS A 172 10.64 7.09 -1.70
N THR A 173 9.57 6.47 -2.21
CA THR A 173 9.57 5.04 -2.56
C THR A 173 9.93 4.84 -4.03
N THR A 174 10.91 3.99 -4.30
CA THR A 174 11.37 3.60 -5.63
C THR A 174 11.10 2.11 -5.88
N TYR A 175 10.81 1.77 -7.13
CA TYR A 175 10.47 0.41 -7.55
C TYR A 175 11.35 -0.03 -8.71
N GLN A 176 11.87 -1.25 -8.64
CA GLN A 176 12.61 -1.90 -9.72
C GLN A 176 12.00 -3.27 -9.98
N ARG A 177 11.69 -3.57 -11.25
CA ARG A 177 11.05 -4.82 -11.66
C ARG A 177 11.87 -5.50 -12.73
N THR A 178 12.01 -6.82 -12.64
CA THR A 178 12.67 -7.65 -13.64
C THR A 178 11.87 -8.93 -13.87
N SER A 179 11.95 -9.48 -15.08
CA SER A 179 11.36 -10.77 -15.42
C SER A 179 12.18 -11.43 -16.52
N THR A 180 12.60 -12.67 -16.32
CA THR A 180 13.36 -13.48 -17.29
C THR A 180 12.47 -14.46 -18.05
N GLY A 181 11.23 -14.67 -17.58
CA GLY A 181 10.27 -15.61 -18.15
C GLY A 181 8.93 -14.96 -18.55
N PRO A 182 7.95 -15.79 -18.93
CA PRO A 182 6.62 -15.34 -19.36
C PRO A 182 5.74 -14.82 -18.21
N VAL A 183 6.21 -14.90 -16.96
CA VAL A 183 5.48 -14.45 -15.78
C VAL A 183 6.26 -13.31 -15.13
N ALA A 184 5.56 -12.20 -14.88
CA ALA A 184 6.12 -11.02 -14.22
C ALA A 184 5.33 -10.69 -12.95
N ILE A 185 5.99 -10.05 -12.00
CA ILE A 185 5.33 -9.46 -10.82
C ILE A 185 4.81 -8.09 -11.24
N SER A 186 3.51 -8.02 -11.53
CA SER A 186 2.88 -6.82 -12.10
C SER A 186 2.46 -5.81 -11.05
N ASP A 187 2.21 -6.23 -9.82
CA ASP A 187 1.89 -5.30 -8.72
C ASP A 187 2.13 -5.90 -7.34
N VAL A 188 2.36 -5.03 -6.36
CA VAL A 188 2.64 -5.38 -4.97
C VAL A 188 2.04 -4.31 -4.07
N SER A 189 1.23 -4.73 -3.09
CA SER A 189 0.65 -3.81 -2.11
C SER A 189 1.72 -3.25 -1.16
N GLN A 190 1.76 -1.92 -1.00
CA GLN A 190 2.65 -1.25 -0.05
C GLN A 190 2.34 -1.63 1.41
N GLU A 191 1.08 -1.91 1.71
CA GLU A 191 0.59 -2.34 3.03
C GLU A 191 0.75 -3.86 3.23
N GLY A 192 1.31 -4.58 2.25
CA GLY A 192 1.48 -6.02 2.34
C GLY A 192 0.17 -6.82 2.23
N LYS A 193 -0.88 -6.26 1.63
CA LYS A 193 -2.17 -6.96 1.47
C LYS A 193 -2.12 -8.07 0.43
N PHE A 194 -1.49 -7.82 -0.72
CA PHE A 194 -1.42 -8.78 -1.81
C PHE A 194 -0.16 -8.63 -2.66
N ILE A 195 0.16 -9.68 -3.41
CA ILE A 195 1.12 -9.69 -4.52
C ILE A 195 0.40 -10.13 -5.78
N LYS A 196 0.58 -9.41 -6.89
CA LYS A 196 -0.02 -9.70 -8.19
C LYS A 196 1.03 -10.17 -9.18
N ILE A 197 0.77 -11.30 -9.81
CA ILE A 197 1.54 -11.83 -10.93
C ILE A 197 0.72 -11.80 -12.21
N GLU A 198 1.41 -11.73 -13.34
CA GLU A 198 0.80 -11.68 -14.66
C GLU A 198 1.60 -12.50 -15.66
N ASN A 199 0.90 -13.28 -16.48
CA ASN A 199 1.50 -13.95 -17.61
C ASN A 199 1.54 -12.97 -18.80
N THR A 200 2.72 -12.43 -19.07
CA THR A 200 3.00 -11.44 -20.13
C THR A 200 3.26 -12.09 -21.49
N SER A 201 3.13 -13.42 -21.61
CA SER A 201 3.30 -14.09 -22.90
C SER A 201 2.26 -13.62 -23.92
N SER A 202 2.75 -13.18 -25.07
CA SER A 202 1.94 -12.62 -26.15
C SER A 202 2.50 -13.00 -27.52
N GLY A 203 1.70 -12.76 -28.57
CA GLY A 203 2.09 -13.05 -29.95
C GLY A 203 2.54 -14.50 -30.16
N ALA A 204 3.69 -14.66 -30.81
CA ALA A 204 4.28 -15.97 -31.13
C ALA A 204 4.69 -16.79 -29.89
N ASN A 205 4.83 -16.16 -28.72
CA ASN A 205 5.27 -16.80 -27.48
C ASN A 205 4.12 -17.10 -26.51
N ARG A 206 2.87 -16.89 -26.93
CA ARG A 206 1.65 -17.08 -26.14
C ARG A 206 1.55 -18.52 -25.64
N ARG A 207 1.69 -18.72 -24.33
CA ARG A 207 1.58 -20.04 -23.69
C ARG A 207 1.08 -19.92 -22.26
N GLU A 208 0.30 -20.90 -21.83
CA GLU A 208 -0.02 -21.02 -20.40
C GLU A 208 1.22 -21.47 -19.62
N VAL A 209 1.27 -21.07 -18.36
CA VAL A 209 2.39 -21.38 -17.47
C VAL A 209 1.82 -22.13 -16.30
N ASP A 210 2.27 -23.36 -16.12
CA ASP A 210 2.03 -24.11 -14.90
C ASP A 210 2.99 -23.59 -13.82
N LEU A 211 2.42 -23.17 -12.70
CA LEU A 211 3.14 -22.69 -11.53
C LEU A 211 3.27 -23.78 -10.47
N GLU A 212 2.87 -25.02 -10.74
CA GLU A 212 3.10 -26.14 -9.82
C GLU A 212 4.60 -26.25 -9.47
N GLY A 213 4.90 -26.34 -8.17
CA GLY A 213 6.28 -26.38 -7.66
C GLY A 213 6.98 -25.02 -7.61
N TRP A 214 6.39 -23.95 -8.15
CA TRP A 214 6.93 -22.60 -8.03
C TRP A 214 6.65 -22.04 -6.64
N ARG A 215 7.37 -20.99 -6.26
CA ARG A 215 7.12 -20.27 -5.02
C ARG A 215 7.33 -18.76 -5.16
N MET A 216 6.49 -18.03 -4.46
CA MET A 216 6.69 -16.60 -4.21
C MET A 216 7.51 -16.44 -2.93
N LYS A 217 8.63 -15.72 -3.00
CA LYS A 217 9.46 -15.39 -1.85
C LYS A 217 9.48 -13.88 -1.67
N ARG A 218 9.18 -13.38 -0.48
CA ARG A 218 9.28 -11.96 -0.15
C ARG A 218 10.15 -11.77 1.08
N VAL A 219 11.18 -10.93 0.95
CA VAL A 219 12.11 -10.59 2.01
C VAL A 219 11.92 -9.12 2.37
N VAL A 220 11.64 -8.85 3.64
CA VAL A 220 11.40 -7.51 4.18
C VAL A 220 12.55 -7.13 5.11
N ASP A 221 13.20 -6.01 4.79
CA ASP A 221 14.34 -5.41 5.49
C ASP A 221 15.49 -6.38 5.76
N GLY A 222 15.64 -7.40 4.92
CA GLY A 222 16.65 -8.47 5.10
C GLY A 222 16.43 -9.36 6.32
N LYS A 223 15.32 -9.20 7.05
CA LYS A 223 15.06 -9.88 8.32
C LYS A 223 13.97 -10.94 8.16
N ARG A 224 12.78 -10.53 7.74
CA ARG A 224 11.62 -11.42 7.68
C ARG A 224 11.42 -11.93 6.26
N THR A 225 11.25 -13.24 6.13
CA THR A 225 11.06 -13.91 4.84
C THR A 225 9.70 -14.61 4.83
N TYR A 226 8.93 -14.35 3.79
CA TYR A 226 7.63 -14.95 3.51
C TYR A 226 7.76 -15.85 2.29
N ILE A 227 7.22 -17.05 2.34
CA ILE A 227 7.29 -18.02 1.24
C ILE A 227 5.89 -18.59 1.01
N TYR A 228 5.36 -18.38 -0.19
CA TYR A 228 4.10 -18.97 -0.63
C TYR A 228 4.35 -19.99 -1.73
N PRO A 229 4.07 -21.28 -1.50
CA PRO A 229 4.16 -22.31 -2.53
C PRO A 229 2.89 -22.31 -3.41
N PHE A 230 3.08 -22.30 -4.73
CA PHE A 230 1.97 -22.48 -5.67
C PHE A 230 1.61 -23.97 -5.81
N LYS A 231 0.31 -24.28 -5.84
CA LYS A 231 -0.22 -25.64 -6.00
C LYS A 231 -1.41 -25.64 -6.94
N ASN A 232 -1.35 -26.44 -8.01
CA ASN A 232 -2.41 -26.58 -9.02
C ASN A 232 -2.83 -25.25 -9.67
N VAL A 233 -1.87 -24.40 -10.04
CA VAL A 233 -2.15 -23.07 -10.60
C VAL A 233 -1.61 -22.99 -12.02
N ILE A 234 -2.52 -22.91 -12.99
CA ILE A 234 -2.19 -22.67 -14.40
C ILE A 234 -2.55 -21.24 -14.75
N LEU A 235 -1.54 -20.41 -15.04
CA LEU A 235 -1.72 -19.02 -15.41
C LEU A 235 -1.80 -18.88 -16.94
N LYS A 236 -3.01 -18.65 -17.44
CA LYS A 236 -3.27 -18.46 -18.88
C LYS A 236 -2.61 -17.18 -19.42
N PRO A 237 -2.28 -17.11 -20.72
CA PRO A 237 -1.69 -15.92 -21.33
C PRO A 237 -2.55 -14.68 -21.16
N GLY A 238 -1.92 -13.55 -20.79
CA GLY A 238 -2.60 -12.27 -20.55
C GLY A 238 -3.54 -12.28 -19.33
N LYS A 239 -3.50 -13.33 -18.51
CA LYS A 239 -4.21 -13.36 -17.22
C LYS A 239 -3.27 -12.99 -16.09
N SER A 240 -3.88 -12.41 -15.07
CA SER A 240 -3.21 -12.05 -13.83
C SER A 240 -3.89 -12.73 -12.66
N LEU A 241 -3.13 -12.90 -11.59
CA LEU A 241 -3.52 -13.58 -10.37
C LEU A 241 -3.00 -12.79 -9.18
N LYS A 242 -3.84 -12.55 -8.18
CA LYS A 242 -3.41 -11.97 -6.91
C LYS A 242 -3.32 -13.04 -5.83
N ILE A 243 -2.37 -12.85 -4.93
CA ILE A 243 -2.18 -13.67 -3.74
C ILE A 243 -2.37 -12.73 -2.55
N TYR A 244 -3.55 -12.78 -1.94
CA TYR A 244 -3.90 -12.00 -0.76
C TYR A 244 -3.34 -12.66 0.50
N ALA A 245 -2.88 -11.87 1.46
CA ALA A 245 -2.59 -12.37 2.80
C ALA A 245 -3.90 -12.68 3.55
N ARG A 246 -3.83 -13.53 4.60
CA ARG A 246 -5.03 -13.96 5.34
C ARG A 246 -5.82 -12.78 5.90
N GLY A 247 -5.15 -11.75 6.41
CA GLY A 247 -5.79 -10.56 6.98
C GLY A 247 -6.57 -9.72 5.96
N SER A 248 -6.30 -9.89 4.67
CA SER A 248 -7.00 -9.21 3.57
C SER A 248 -7.78 -10.17 2.67
N ALA A 249 -8.05 -11.40 3.14
CA ALA A 249 -8.74 -12.42 2.36
C ALA A 249 -10.17 -12.00 1.95
N ALA A 250 -10.81 -11.11 2.70
CA ALA A 250 -12.14 -10.57 2.36
C ALA A 250 -12.16 -9.74 1.07
N GLU A 251 -11.00 -9.17 0.65
CA GLU A 251 -10.86 -8.41 -0.59
C GLU A 251 -10.58 -9.30 -1.82
N ALA A 252 -10.40 -10.61 -1.62
CA ALA A 252 -10.02 -11.54 -2.68
C ALA A 252 -11.21 -11.88 -3.60
N GLY A 253 -10.98 -11.85 -4.92
CA GLY A 253 -11.96 -12.31 -5.90
C GLY A 253 -12.03 -13.83 -6.03
N MET A 254 -13.03 -14.32 -6.79
CA MET A 254 -13.28 -15.76 -6.99
C MET A 254 -12.08 -16.57 -7.53
N ASN A 255 -11.17 -15.92 -8.26
CA ASN A 255 -10.01 -16.57 -8.86
C ASN A 255 -8.68 -16.22 -8.17
N ASP A 256 -8.71 -15.45 -7.08
CA ASP A 256 -7.50 -15.05 -6.37
C ASP A 256 -7.09 -16.12 -5.34
N LEU A 257 -5.80 -16.11 -4.99
CA LEU A 257 -5.22 -17.01 -3.99
C LEU A 257 -5.15 -16.33 -2.62
N ILE A 258 -5.17 -17.14 -1.56
CA ILE A 258 -5.06 -16.68 -0.19
C ILE A 258 -3.87 -17.38 0.48
N PHE A 259 -2.92 -16.58 0.97
CA PHE A 259 -1.84 -17.03 1.81
C PHE A 259 -2.32 -17.19 3.26
N ARG A 260 -2.81 -18.38 3.59
CA ARG A 260 -3.50 -18.66 4.87
C ARG A 260 -2.58 -18.69 6.09
N GLU A 261 -1.28 -18.85 5.89
CA GLU A 261 -0.30 -18.98 6.98
C GLU A 261 0.12 -17.62 7.55
N GLU A 262 -0.01 -16.55 6.75
CA GLU A 262 0.48 -15.20 7.11
C GLU A 262 -0.63 -14.17 6.98
N ASP A 263 -0.79 -13.32 8.01
CA ASP A 263 -1.81 -12.27 8.03
C ASP A 263 -1.50 -11.10 7.09
N HIS A 264 -0.23 -10.90 6.75
CA HIS A 264 0.24 -9.86 5.83
C HIS A 264 1.55 -10.28 5.15
N TRP A 265 1.84 -9.72 3.97
CA TRP A 265 3.08 -9.93 3.21
C TRP A 265 4.29 -9.13 3.74
N GLY A 266 4.15 -8.45 4.87
CA GLY A 266 5.19 -7.60 5.42
C GLY A 266 5.32 -6.24 4.73
N VAL A 267 5.64 -5.25 5.56
CA VAL A 267 5.85 -3.83 5.21
C VAL A 267 7.22 -3.44 5.75
N GLY A 268 8.00 -2.72 4.95
CA GLY A 268 9.35 -2.31 5.33
C GLY A 268 9.96 -1.34 4.34
N SER A 269 11.13 -0.82 4.68
CA SER A 269 11.87 0.19 3.90
C SER A 269 12.57 -0.43 2.70
N GLN A 270 13.06 -1.66 2.80
CA GLN A 270 13.68 -2.40 1.72
C GLN A 270 13.00 -3.75 1.57
N VAL A 271 12.22 -3.90 0.49
CA VAL A 271 11.45 -5.13 0.26
C VAL A 271 11.83 -5.71 -1.09
N VAL A 272 12.16 -7.01 -1.11
CA VAL A 272 12.46 -7.75 -2.32
C VAL A 272 11.47 -8.89 -2.44
N THR A 273 10.72 -8.93 -3.53
CA THR A 273 9.78 -10.00 -3.86
C THR A 273 10.28 -10.72 -5.10
N SER A 274 10.54 -12.02 -5.00
CA SER A 274 11.05 -12.86 -6.07
C SER A 274 10.10 -14.03 -6.34
N LEU A 275 9.85 -14.30 -7.61
CA LEU A 275 9.15 -15.49 -8.08
C LEU A 275 10.19 -16.52 -8.51
N LEU A 276 10.20 -17.69 -7.86
CA LEU A 276 11.13 -18.78 -8.15
C LEU A 276 10.39 -19.96 -8.77
N ASN A 277 11.01 -20.61 -9.75
CA ASN A 277 10.49 -21.86 -10.31
C ASN A 277 10.82 -23.08 -9.43
N GLU A 278 10.41 -24.26 -9.89
CA GLU A 278 10.69 -25.56 -9.27
C GLU A 278 12.19 -25.86 -9.04
N LYS A 279 13.08 -25.21 -9.78
CA LYS A 279 14.55 -25.37 -9.72
C LYS A 279 15.24 -24.27 -8.90
N ASP A 280 14.47 -23.46 -8.18
CA ASP A 280 14.96 -22.32 -7.41
C ASP A 280 15.57 -21.20 -8.25
N GLU A 281 15.30 -21.18 -9.56
CA GLU A 281 15.73 -20.11 -10.45
C GLU A 281 14.76 -18.93 -10.34
N GLU A 282 15.32 -17.74 -10.16
CA GLU A 282 14.54 -16.49 -10.13
C GLU A 282 14.00 -16.16 -11.52
N LYS A 283 12.67 -16.09 -11.65
CA LYS A 283 11.96 -15.80 -12.90
C LYS A 283 11.42 -14.38 -12.98
N ALA A 284 11.12 -13.77 -11.84
CA ALA A 284 10.74 -12.36 -11.78
C ALA A 284 11.03 -11.78 -10.40
N THR A 285 11.34 -10.49 -10.37
CA THR A 285 11.71 -9.78 -9.13
C THR A 285 11.08 -8.40 -9.10
N HIS A 286 10.64 -8.00 -7.92
CA HIS A 286 10.13 -6.69 -7.61
C HIS A 286 10.83 -6.19 -6.34
N THR A 287 11.65 -5.16 -6.50
CA THR A 287 12.36 -4.51 -5.40
C THR A 287 11.73 -3.16 -5.12
N GLN A 288 11.34 -2.93 -3.88
CA GLN A 288 10.85 -1.68 -3.34
C GLN A 288 11.88 -1.13 -2.34
N LYS A 289 12.27 0.13 -2.51
CA LYS A 289 13.12 0.86 -1.57
C LYS A 289 12.51 2.20 -1.23
N THR A 290 12.16 2.39 0.03
CA THR A 290 11.64 3.62 0.62
C THR A 290 12.75 4.30 1.41
N LEU A 291 13.10 5.52 0.98
CA LEU A 291 14.04 6.39 1.67
C LEU A 291 13.23 7.43 2.45
N TYR A 292 13.48 7.50 3.76
CA TYR A 292 12.96 8.54 4.63
C TYR A 292 14.02 9.63 4.71
N ASN A 293 13.70 10.82 4.18
CA ASN A 293 14.54 12.01 4.23
C ASN A 293 14.13 12.91 5.40
#